data_AF-A0A7S1JPV9-F1
#
_entry.id   AF-A0A7S1JPV9-F1
#
_cell.length_a   1.000
_cell.length_b   1.000
_cell.length_c   1.000
_cell.angle_alpha   90.00
_cell.angle_beta   90.00
_cell.angle_gamma   90.00
#
_symmetry.space_group_name_H-M   'P 1'
#
loop_
_entity.id
_entity.type
_entity.pdbx_description
1 polymer ?
#
loop_
_entity_poly.entity_id
_entity_poly.type
_entity_poly.pdbx_seq_one_letter_code
_entity_poly.pdbx_strand_id
1 'polypeptide(L)'
;FALQQGIANMPSSTRAALSATMDLSQLNLPNVPSEDRFSGTDGVSKNGFELVNMKGESNGRVASLVVYRHDSTLKGMLTYTSESGEVRSSENAFSLQDDGSTHEYVIGYTLTKGTGGEGGVFVCEDGNLLFEKTLQELMLTDTDVTNVRVGYVTWGANVQGQLSLDRISMYVPSLPDVYVNAQTGADTNEGTQDSPLASIVRAAEIARQGTTVHIAKRVYRGALKLKGNGEPGKPIRFVGEETRDTAIVGSIRADALEWTSDQASIFKADVTKLKDGGNYVGTWSLSRAPRWLCETKTAGVCSKKYHV
;
A
#
# COMPACT_ATOMS: atom_id res chain seq x y z
N PHE A 1 -27.06 -12.93 -2.80
CA PHE A 1 -26.17 -12.42 -3.86
C PHE A 1 -24.74 -12.71 -3.45
N ALA A 2 -24.14 -13.75 -4.04
CA ALA A 2 -22.76 -14.11 -3.81
C ALA A 2 -21.88 -13.20 -4.67
N LEU A 3 -21.15 -12.28 -4.04
CA LEU A 3 -20.10 -11.47 -4.67
C LEU A 3 -18.87 -12.37 -4.89
N GLN A 4 -18.97 -13.29 -5.84
CA GLN A 4 -17.91 -14.22 -6.22
C GLN A 4 -17.30 -13.70 -7.53
N GLN A 5 -16.13 -13.06 -7.41
CA GLN A 5 -15.26 -12.59 -8.50
C GLN A 5 -15.86 -11.65 -9.55
N GLY A 6 -15.27 -10.46 -9.69
CA GLY A 6 -15.31 -9.70 -10.94
C GLY A 6 -16.30 -8.53 -11.01
N ILE A 7 -16.02 -7.46 -10.27
CA ILE A 7 -15.96 -6.16 -10.94
C ILE A 7 -14.46 -5.84 -11.03
N ALA A 8 -13.99 -5.67 -12.27
CA ALA A 8 -12.62 -5.30 -12.63
C ALA A 8 -11.47 -6.30 -12.39
N ASN A 9 -11.73 -7.61 -12.36
CA ASN A 9 -10.66 -8.63 -12.27
C ASN A 9 -9.59 -8.28 -11.22
N MET A 10 -9.95 -8.09 -9.95
CA MET A 10 -8.97 -7.82 -8.90
C MET A 10 -8.64 -9.09 -8.07
N PRO A 11 -7.79 -10.00 -8.57
CA PRO A 11 -7.21 -11.07 -7.77
C PRO A 11 -5.92 -10.63 -7.05
N SER A 12 -5.38 -9.44 -7.35
CA SER A 12 -4.11 -8.96 -6.78
C SER A 12 -4.32 -7.97 -5.62
N SER A 13 -3.52 -8.14 -4.57
CA SER A 13 -3.43 -7.24 -3.42
C SER A 13 -2.85 -5.88 -3.75
N THR A 14 -2.32 -5.68 -4.97
CA THR A 14 -1.70 -4.44 -5.42
C THR A 14 -2.61 -3.55 -6.25
N ARG A 15 -3.91 -3.85 -6.34
CA ARG A 15 -4.88 -2.95 -6.99
C ARG A 15 -5.89 -2.44 -5.97
N ALA A 16 -6.36 -1.22 -6.15
CA ALA A 16 -7.48 -0.66 -5.41
C ALA A 16 -8.42 0.05 -6.39
N ALA A 17 -9.68 0.20 -6.01
CA ALA A 17 -10.62 1.00 -6.78
C ALA A 17 -11.45 1.91 -5.89
N LEU A 18 -11.76 3.08 -6.43
CA LEU A 18 -12.79 3.96 -5.91
C LEU A 18 -14.01 3.82 -6.81
N SER A 19 -15.15 3.47 -6.22
CA SER A 19 -16.47 3.60 -6.86
C SER A 19 -17.17 4.81 -6.30
N ALA A 20 -17.80 5.57 -7.19
CA ALA A 20 -18.67 6.65 -6.82
C ALA A 20 -19.92 6.61 -7.71
N THR A 21 -21.09 6.67 -7.07
CA THR A 21 -22.39 6.61 -7.72
C THR A 21 -22.96 8.03 -7.76
N MET A 22 -23.21 8.57 -8.96
CA MET A 22 -23.62 9.97 -9.15
C MET A 22 -24.26 10.21 -10.52
N ASP A 23 -24.97 11.33 -10.67
CA ASP A 23 -25.41 11.88 -11.95
C ASP A 23 -24.47 13.03 -12.36
N LEU A 24 -23.68 12.81 -13.42
CA LEU A 24 -22.70 13.80 -13.89
C LEU A 24 -23.35 14.94 -14.69
N SER A 25 -24.60 14.79 -15.14
CA SER A 25 -25.31 15.85 -15.88
C SER A 25 -25.61 17.08 -14.99
N GLN A 26 -25.55 16.91 -13.67
CA GLN A 26 -25.71 17.97 -12.66
C GLN A 26 -24.60 19.03 -12.74
N LEU A 27 -23.44 18.68 -13.29
CA LEU A 27 -22.33 19.61 -13.46
C LEU A 27 -22.60 20.57 -14.63
N ASN A 28 -22.47 21.86 -14.36
CA ASN A 28 -22.48 22.86 -15.42
C ASN A 28 -21.06 23.01 -15.98
N LEU A 29 -20.75 22.20 -16.99
CA LEU A 29 -19.45 22.14 -17.64
C LEU A 29 -19.45 22.99 -18.92
N PRO A 30 -18.56 23.99 -19.05
CA PRO A 30 -18.38 24.71 -20.31
C PRO A 30 -17.92 23.77 -21.44
N ASN A 31 -18.32 24.09 -22.67
CA ASN A 31 -17.89 23.33 -23.84
C ASN A 31 -16.39 23.54 -24.12
N VAL A 32 -15.67 22.46 -24.40
CA VAL A 32 -14.28 22.47 -24.87
C VAL A 32 -14.30 22.47 -26.41
N PRO A 33 -13.91 23.58 -27.09
CA PRO A 33 -14.09 23.74 -28.54
C PRO A 33 -12.95 23.16 -29.40
N SER A 34 -11.84 22.74 -28.78
CA SER A 34 -10.72 22.06 -29.48
C SER A 34 -10.79 20.55 -29.25
N GLU A 35 -10.33 19.75 -30.22
CA GLU A 35 -10.32 18.27 -30.14
C GLU A 35 -9.70 17.80 -28.82
N ASP A 36 -10.55 17.40 -27.85
CA ASP A 36 -10.26 16.82 -26.53
C ASP A 36 -8.99 17.35 -25.84
N ARG A 37 -8.60 18.60 -26.12
CA ARG A 37 -7.25 19.10 -25.83
C ARG A 37 -7.15 19.46 -24.36
N PHE A 38 -6.21 18.84 -23.66
CA PHE A 38 -6.08 19.06 -22.23
C PHE A 38 -5.65 20.49 -21.85
N SER A 39 -4.58 21.00 -22.46
CA SER A 39 -4.05 22.34 -22.21
C SER A 39 -4.67 23.42 -23.10
N GLY A 40 -4.55 24.68 -22.70
CA GLY A 40 -5.01 25.84 -23.49
C GLY A 40 -5.93 26.76 -22.70
N THR A 41 -6.28 27.91 -23.26
CA THR A 41 -7.19 28.88 -22.63
C THR A 41 -8.63 28.38 -22.54
N ASP A 42 -8.98 27.45 -23.44
CA ASP A 42 -10.30 26.83 -23.61
C ASP A 42 -10.24 25.29 -23.49
N GLY A 43 -9.09 24.74 -23.10
CA GLY A 43 -8.88 23.29 -22.98
C GLY A 43 -9.55 22.69 -21.73
N VAL A 44 -9.47 21.36 -21.64
CA VAL A 44 -10.06 20.58 -20.53
C VAL A 44 -9.55 21.05 -19.16
N SER A 45 -8.29 21.50 -19.04
CA SER A 45 -7.74 22.04 -17.78
C SER A 45 -8.42 23.34 -17.29
N LYS A 46 -9.22 24.02 -18.12
CA LYS A 46 -9.98 25.22 -17.72
C LYS A 46 -11.48 24.95 -17.60
N ASN A 47 -11.99 24.02 -18.41
CA ASN A 47 -13.42 23.79 -18.60
C ASN A 47 -13.90 22.40 -18.10
N GLY A 48 -12.99 21.51 -17.73
CA GLY A 48 -13.28 20.20 -17.17
C GLY A 48 -13.26 20.19 -15.65
N PHE A 49 -13.98 19.24 -15.07
CA PHE A 49 -14.06 18.96 -13.65
C PHE A 49 -13.25 17.71 -13.30
N GLU A 50 -12.29 17.87 -12.42
CA GLU A 50 -11.48 16.76 -11.92
C GLU A 50 -12.26 15.98 -10.84
N LEU A 51 -12.94 14.92 -11.29
CA LEU A 51 -13.84 14.13 -10.48
C LEU A 51 -13.09 13.33 -9.40
N VAL A 52 -11.96 12.72 -9.78
CA VAL A 52 -11.09 11.98 -8.86
C VAL A 52 -9.65 12.39 -9.08
N ASN A 53 -8.93 12.66 -8.00
CA ASN A 53 -7.50 12.95 -8.00
C ASN A 53 -6.76 11.95 -7.11
N MET A 54 -5.80 11.22 -7.69
CA MET A 54 -4.93 10.29 -6.97
C MET A 54 -3.50 10.83 -6.96
N LYS A 55 -2.95 10.99 -5.76
CA LYS A 55 -1.59 11.49 -5.54
C LYS A 55 -0.71 10.42 -4.92
N GLY A 56 0.57 10.46 -5.28
CA GLY A 56 1.60 9.63 -4.69
C GLY A 56 2.40 10.34 -3.59
N GLU A 57 3.43 9.68 -3.06
CA GLU A 57 4.24 10.13 -1.92
C GLU A 57 4.87 11.52 -2.13
N SER A 58 5.28 11.81 -3.37
CA SER A 58 5.87 13.09 -3.77
C SER A 58 4.85 14.23 -3.95
N ASN A 59 3.56 13.98 -3.66
CA ASN A 59 2.42 14.76 -4.14
C ASN A 59 2.28 14.82 -5.69
N GLY A 60 3.07 14.00 -6.41
CA GLY A 60 2.93 13.77 -7.84
C GLY A 60 1.57 13.19 -8.20
N ARG A 61 1.05 13.50 -9.39
CA ARG A 61 -0.25 12.99 -9.86
C ARG A 61 -0.05 11.59 -10.43
N VAL A 62 -0.61 10.58 -9.78
CA VAL A 62 -0.59 9.20 -10.28
C VAL A 62 -1.60 9.06 -11.41
N ALA A 63 -2.86 9.37 -11.12
CA ALA A 63 -3.95 9.33 -12.09
C ALA A 63 -5.09 10.26 -11.65
N SER A 64 -5.80 10.86 -12.59
CA SER A 64 -6.99 11.66 -12.29
C SER A 64 -7.99 11.62 -13.42
N LEU A 65 -9.22 11.31 -13.08
CA LEU A 65 -10.34 11.32 -14.02
C LEU A 65 -10.90 12.74 -14.10
N VAL A 66 -10.80 13.33 -15.29
CA VAL A 66 -11.35 14.65 -15.60
C VAL A 66 -12.55 14.46 -16.53
N VAL A 67 -13.68 15.02 -16.13
CA VAL A 67 -14.94 14.99 -16.87
C VAL A 67 -15.15 16.36 -17.51
N TYR A 68 -15.55 16.40 -18.78
CA TYR A 68 -15.74 17.65 -19.52
C TYR A 68 -16.81 17.47 -20.61
N ARG A 69 -17.21 18.58 -21.22
CA ARG A 69 -18.10 18.57 -22.40
C ARG A 69 -17.33 18.91 -23.66
N HIS A 70 -17.54 18.14 -24.71
CA HIS A 70 -17.10 18.44 -26.07
C HIS A 70 -18.26 18.18 -27.03
N ASP A 71 -18.62 19.20 -27.80
CA ASP A 71 -19.78 19.21 -28.68
C ASP A 71 -21.05 18.67 -28.00
N SER A 72 -21.33 19.23 -26.81
CA SER A 72 -22.45 18.84 -25.94
C SER A 72 -22.42 17.41 -25.40
N THR A 73 -21.45 16.59 -25.79
CA THR A 73 -21.28 15.22 -25.29
C THR A 73 -20.44 15.24 -24.02
N LEU A 74 -20.89 14.51 -23.00
CA LEU A 74 -20.10 14.30 -21.79
C LEU A 74 -18.97 13.30 -22.08
N LYS A 75 -17.75 13.69 -21.72
CA LYS A 75 -16.54 12.88 -21.94
C LYS A 75 -15.71 12.77 -20.67
N GLY A 76 -15.01 11.64 -20.57
CA GLY A 76 -13.97 11.38 -19.59
C GLY A 76 -12.59 11.36 -20.24
N MET A 77 -11.59 11.79 -19.48
CA MET A 77 -10.18 11.71 -19.83
C MET A 77 -9.36 11.46 -18.57
N LEU A 78 -8.31 10.65 -18.70
CA LEU A 78 -7.34 10.44 -17.64
C LEU A 78 -6.16 11.40 -17.78
N THR A 79 -5.69 11.94 -16.66
CA THR A 79 -4.48 12.76 -16.59
C THR A 79 -3.52 12.19 -15.55
N TYR A 80 -2.22 12.31 -15.82
CA TYR A 80 -1.16 11.70 -15.02
C TYR A 80 0.14 12.50 -15.14
N THR A 81 1.08 12.30 -14.22
CA THR A 81 2.44 12.84 -14.33
C THR A 81 3.36 11.80 -14.96
N SER A 82 3.96 12.12 -16.12
CA SER A 82 4.90 11.23 -16.81
C SER A 82 6.26 11.17 -16.11
N GLU A 83 7.14 10.28 -16.58
CA GLU A 83 8.52 10.16 -16.09
C GLU A 83 9.32 11.47 -16.13
N SER A 84 9.03 12.34 -17.10
CA SER A 84 9.64 13.68 -17.21
C SER A 84 9.11 14.72 -16.21
N GLY A 85 8.14 14.37 -15.35
CA GLY A 85 7.49 15.29 -14.41
C GLY A 85 6.41 16.17 -15.05
N GLU A 86 6.10 15.99 -16.32
CA GLU A 86 5.06 16.75 -17.03
C GLU A 86 3.67 16.14 -16.82
N VAL A 87 2.63 16.98 -16.77
CA VAL A 87 1.26 16.51 -16.80
C VAL A 87 0.90 16.12 -18.23
N ARG A 88 0.49 14.87 -18.40
CA ARG A 88 -0.02 14.32 -19.65
C ARG A 88 -1.49 13.95 -19.50
N SER A 89 -2.17 13.89 -20.65
CA SER A 89 -3.50 13.33 -20.77
C SER A 89 -3.47 12.04 -21.57
N SER A 90 -4.45 11.16 -21.34
CA SER A 90 -4.71 10.04 -22.23
C SER A 90 -5.12 10.57 -23.60
N GLU A 91 -4.57 9.98 -24.67
CA GLU A 91 -4.92 10.34 -26.05
C GLU A 91 -6.38 9.96 -26.40
N ASN A 92 -6.91 8.92 -25.75
CA ASN A 92 -8.27 8.43 -25.97
C ASN A 92 -9.19 8.96 -24.86
N ALA A 93 -9.89 10.06 -25.13
CA ALA A 93 -11.08 10.38 -24.35
C ALA A 93 -12.20 9.37 -24.65
N PHE A 94 -13.12 9.20 -23.72
CA PHE A 94 -14.23 8.26 -23.82
C PHE A 94 -15.54 8.95 -23.47
N SER A 95 -16.64 8.53 -24.09
CA SER A 95 -17.97 9.06 -23.77
C SER A 95 -18.43 8.56 -22.39
N LEU A 96 -19.19 9.42 -21.71
CA LEU A 96 -19.87 9.12 -20.45
C LEU A 96 -21.38 9.29 -20.65
N GLN A 97 -22.20 8.60 -19.86
CA GLN A 97 -23.64 8.82 -19.88
C GLN A 97 -23.99 10.25 -19.46
N ASP A 98 -24.96 10.83 -20.16
CA ASP A 98 -25.50 12.16 -19.91
C ASP A 98 -27.02 12.14 -20.11
N ASP A 99 -27.67 11.24 -19.37
CA ASP A 99 -29.11 10.94 -19.51
C ASP A 99 -29.96 11.45 -18.32
N GLY A 100 -29.35 12.17 -17.38
CA GLY A 100 -30.00 12.66 -16.15
C GLY A 100 -30.24 11.60 -15.08
N SER A 101 -29.63 10.42 -15.21
CA SER A 101 -29.69 9.34 -14.23
C SER A 101 -28.38 9.17 -13.47
N THR A 102 -28.47 8.51 -12.33
CA THR A 102 -27.31 8.13 -11.53
C THR A 102 -26.62 6.89 -12.13
N HIS A 103 -25.30 6.97 -12.33
CA HIS A 103 -24.45 5.87 -12.80
C HIS A 103 -23.33 5.55 -11.80
N GLU A 104 -22.86 4.30 -11.79
CA GLU A 104 -21.68 3.89 -11.02
C GLU A 104 -20.41 4.10 -11.83
N TYR A 105 -19.53 4.97 -11.36
CA TYR A 105 -18.21 5.19 -11.94
C TYR A 105 -17.15 4.54 -11.05
N VAL A 106 -16.38 3.62 -11.62
CA VAL A 106 -15.29 2.93 -10.92
C VAL A 106 -13.97 3.33 -11.55
N ILE A 107 -13.09 3.94 -10.76
CA ILE A 107 -11.70 4.17 -11.14
C ILE A 107 -10.78 3.25 -10.34
N GLY A 108 -10.13 2.34 -11.04
CA GLY A 108 -9.13 1.45 -10.46
C GLY A 108 -7.72 1.90 -10.76
N TYR A 109 -6.83 1.63 -9.82
CA TYR A 109 -5.43 1.98 -9.88
C TYR A 109 -4.58 0.91 -9.19
N THR A 110 -3.29 0.92 -9.49
CA THR A 110 -2.32 0.04 -8.83
C THR A 110 -1.75 0.78 -7.62
N LEU A 111 -1.59 0.07 -6.49
CA LEU A 111 -1.07 0.56 -5.22
C LEU A 111 0.46 0.53 -5.16
N THR A 112 1.11 -0.32 -5.96
CA THR A 112 2.57 -0.48 -6.00
C THR A 112 3.04 -0.90 -7.39
N LYS A 113 4.19 -0.41 -7.86
CA LYS A 113 4.81 -0.84 -9.12
C LYS A 113 5.20 -2.32 -9.03
N GLY A 114 4.40 -3.21 -9.63
CA GLY A 114 4.77 -4.61 -9.78
C GLY A 114 6.08 -4.74 -10.57
N THR A 115 6.81 -5.84 -10.35
CA THR A 115 8.00 -6.15 -11.15
C THR A 115 7.56 -6.50 -12.57
N GLY A 116 7.82 -5.61 -13.55
CA GLY A 116 7.56 -5.90 -14.97
C GLY A 116 6.45 -5.09 -15.63
N GLY A 117 5.96 -4.02 -15.01
CA GLY A 117 4.88 -3.19 -15.59
C GLY A 117 3.48 -3.75 -15.35
N GLU A 118 3.36 -4.76 -14.49
CA GLU A 118 2.10 -5.31 -14.02
C GLU A 118 1.31 -4.24 -13.26
N GLY A 119 0.06 -4.02 -13.68
CA GLY A 119 -0.79 -2.96 -13.14
C GLY A 119 -1.26 -1.98 -14.20
N GLY A 120 -2.14 -1.09 -13.81
CA GLY A 120 -2.69 -0.06 -14.68
C GLY A 120 -3.70 0.83 -13.98
N VAL A 121 -4.31 1.68 -14.81
CA VAL A 121 -5.47 2.50 -14.46
C VAL A 121 -6.59 2.11 -15.39
N PHE A 122 -7.79 1.93 -14.84
CA PHE A 122 -8.98 1.69 -15.64
C PHE A 122 -10.16 2.51 -15.13
N VAL A 123 -11.13 2.74 -16.02
CA VAL A 123 -12.39 3.41 -15.71
C VAL A 123 -13.53 2.56 -16.23
N CYS A 124 -14.50 2.28 -15.36
CA CYS A 124 -15.76 1.65 -15.74
C CYS A 124 -16.95 2.58 -15.43
N GLU A 125 -18.00 2.45 -16.23
CA GLU A 125 -19.31 3.05 -16.04
C GLU A 125 -20.36 1.93 -16.08
N ASP A 126 -21.11 1.75 -14.99
CA ASP A 126 -22.10 0.68 -14.81
C ASP A 126 -21.57 -0.73 -15.14
N GLY A 127 -20.31 -0.98 -14.76
CA GLY A 127 -19.61 -2.24 -14.99
C GLY A 127 -19.02 -2.39 -16.41
N ASN A 128 -19.31 -1.48 -17.34
CA ASN A 128 -18.70 -1.47 -18.67
C ASN A 128 -17.33 -0.79 -18.62
N LEU A 129 -16.29 -1.45 -19.14
CA LEU A 129 -14.95 -0.88 -19.23
C LEU A 129 -14.92 0.21 -20.31
N LEU A 130 -14.65 1.45 -19.90
CA LEU A 130 -14.53 2.59 -20.82
C LEU A 130 -13.08 2.89 -21.18
N PHE A 131 -12.16 2.62 -20.25
CA PHE A 131 -10.74 2.91 -20.42
C PHE A 131 -9.89 1.91 -19.65
N GLU A 132 -8.77 1.48 -20.22
CA GLU A 132 -7.70 0.77 -19.52
C GLU A 132 -6.34 1.12 -20.13
N LYS A 133 -5.35 1.39 -19.27
CA LYS A 133 -3.95 1.52 -19.64
C LYS A 133 -3.06 0.87 -18.60
N THR A 134 -2.02 0.19 -19.06
CA THR A 134 -0.99 -0.40 -18.20
C THR A 134 -0.04 0.67 -17.65
N LEU A 135 0.65 0.37 -16.55
CA LEU A 135 1.70 1.24 -16.01
C LEU A 135 2.82 1.50 -17.04
N GLN A 136 3.12 0.51 -17.89
CA GLN A 136 4.14 0.62 -18.94
C GLN A 136 3.73 1.59 -20.04
N GLU A 137 2.46 1.56 -20.47
CA GLU A 137 1.96 2.51 -21.48
C GLU A 137 1.91 3.95 -20.95
N LEU A 138 1.64 4.13 -19.66
CA LEU A 138 1.56 5.45 -19.04
C LEU A 138 2.93 6.03 -18.62
N MET A 139 3.96 5.18 -18.46
CA MET A 139 5.29 5.59 -17.99
C MET A 139 5.19 6.48 -16.73
N LEU A 140 4.52 5.98 -15.69
CA LEU A 140 4.32 6.71 -14.43
C LEU A 140 5.59 6.71 -13.57
N THR A 141 5.93 7.88 -13.00
CA THR A 141 7.01 8.03 -12.01
C THR A 141 6.63 7.50 -10.63
N ASP A 142 5.37 7.70 -10.24
CA ASP A 142 4.84 7.36 -8.93
C ASP A 142 3.60 6.48 -9.13
N THR A 143 3.60 5.31 -8.50
CA THR A 143 2.52 4.32 -8.56
C THR A 143 1.81 4.20 -7.21
N ASP A 144 2.39 4.76 -6.17
CA ASP A 144 1.99 4.47 -4.80
C ASP A 144 0.98 5.51 -4.38
N VAL A 145 -0.30 5.24 -4.62
CA VAL A 145 -1.36 6.19 -4.28
C VAL A 145 -1.49 6.32 -2.76
N THR A 146 -1.11 7.48 -2.24
CA THR A 146 -1.18 7.82 -0.81
C THR A 146 -2.39 8.68 -0.47
N ASN A 147 -2.94 9.40 -1.47
CA ASN A 147 -4.09 10.26 -1.28
C ASN A 147 -5.07 10.12 -2.45
N VAL A 148 -6.34 9.87 -2.13
CA VAL A 148 -7.44 9.92 -3.10
C VAL A 148 -8.38 11.04 -2.68
N ARG A 149 -8.66 11.95 -3.61
CA ARG A 149 -9.62 13.04 -3.43
C ARG A 149 -10.75 12.89 -4.43
N VAL A 150 -11.97 13.17 -4.00
CA VAL A 150 -13.17 13.15 -4.83
C VAL A 150 -13.71 14.58 -4.92
N GLY A 151 -14.09 15.01 -6.12
CA GLY A 151 -14.52 16.37 -6.41
C GLY A 151 -13.41 17.42 -6.23
N TYR A 152 -12.16 17.05 -6.50
CA TYR A 152 -11.01 17.92 -6.27
C TYR A 152 -10.69 18.73 -7.52
N VAL A 153 -10.95 20.03 -7.48
CA VAL A 153 -10.78 20.92 -8.63
C VAL A 153 -9.42 21.61 -8.54
N THR A 154 -8.34 20.95 -9.01
CA THR A 154 -7.05 21.64 -9.25
C THR A 154 -7.15 22.61 -10.44
N TRP A 155 -8.03 22.24 -11.37
CA TRP A 155 -8.22 22.76 -12.72
C TRP A 155 -9.73 22.80 -12.97
N GLY A 156 -10.20 23.67 -13.86
CA GLY A 156 -11.64 23.90 -14.02
C GLY A 156 -12.10 25.28 -13.52
N ALA A 157 -11.31 26.33 -13.78
CA ALA A 157 -11.62 27.70 -13.36
C ALA A 157 -12.99 28.20 -13.84
N ASN A 158 -13.55 27.57 -14.88
CA ASN A 158 -14.83 27.93 -15.47
C ASN A 158 -15.97 26.96 -15.09
N VAL A 159 -15.70 25.93 -14.29
CA VAL A 159 -16.71 24.94 -13.87
C VAL A 159 -17.62 25.54 -12.81
N GLN A 160 -18.92 25.29 -12.93
CA GLN A 160 -19.93 25.71 -11.96
C GLN A 160 -20.92 24.57 -11.65
N GLY A 161 -21.79 24.79 -10.67
CA GLY A 161 -22.86 23.87 -10.30
C GLY A 161 -22.57 23.10 -9.01
N GLN A 162 -23.33 22.04 -8.81
CA GLN A 162 -23.24 21.15 -7.65
C GLN A 162 -23.26 19.70 -8.14
N LEU A 163 -22.42 18.86 -7.54
CA LEU A 163 -22.45 17.43 -7.74
C LEU A 163 -22.81 16.75 -6.42
N SER A 164 -23.87 15.95 -6.44
CA SER A 164 -24.22 15.09 -5.29
C SER A 164 -23.70 13.69 -5.53
N LEU A 165 -23.04 13.12 -4.52
CA LEU A 165 -22.53 11.76 -4.55
C LEU A 165 -23.46 10.89 -3.70
N ASP A 166 -24.22 10.02 -4.34
CA ASP A 166 -25.18 9.14 -3.66
C ASP A 166 -24.45 8.09 -2.81
N ARG A 167 -23.33 7.60 -3.33
CA ARG A 167 -22.48 6.62 -2.65
C ARG A 167 -21.02 6.79 -3.05
N ILE A 168 -20.13 6.68 -2.07
CA ILE A 168 -18.70 6.51 -2.29
C ILE A 168 -18.28 5.18 -1.64
N SER A 169 -17.55 4.35 -2.36
CA SER A 169 -17.06 3.06 -1.90
C SER A 169 -15.61 2.87 -2.31
N MET A 170 -14.77 2.41 -1.38
CA MET A 170 -13.39 2.02 -1.69
C MET A 170 -13.27 0.50 -1.65
N TYR A 171 -12.87 -0.07 -2.78
CA TYR A 171 -12.54 -1.48 -2.89
C TYR A 171 -11.06 -1.67 -2.58
N VAL A 172 -10.80 -2.23 -1.40
CA VAL A 172 -9.48 -2.72 -1.02
C VAL A 172 -9.54 -4.24 -1.15
N PRO A 173 -8.68 -4.88 -1.96
CA PRO A 173 -8.71 -6.33 -2.14
C PRO A 173 -8.53 -7.04 -0.79
N SER A 174 -9.05 -8.25 -0.62
CA SER A 174 -8.63 -9.08 0.50
C SER A 174 -7.17 -9.51 0.31
N LEU A 175 -6.39 -9.58 1.38
CA LEU A 175 -5.06 -10.20 1.38
C LEU A 175 -5.16 -11.48 2.23
N PRO A 176 -5.81 -12.54 1.72
CA PRO A 176 -6.09 -13.73 2.53
C PRO A 176 -4.80 -14.46 2.90
N ASP A 177 -3.80 -14.44 2.00
CA ASP A 177 -2.53 -15.13 2.16
C ASP A 177 -1.36 -14.19 1.83
N VAL A 178 -0.31 -14.24 2.65
CA VAL A 178 0.96 -13.54 2.45
C VAL A 178 2.08 -14.54 2.64
N TYR A 179 3.03 -14.60 1.71
CA TYR A 179 4.15 -15.53 1.77
C TYR A 179 5.44 -14.80 2.09
N VAL A 180 6.21 -15.37 3.01
CA VAL A 180 7.51 -14.84 3.44
C VAL A 180 8.58 -15.89 3.21
N ASN A 181 9.58 -15.54 2.41
CA ASN A 181 10.75 -16.36 2.16
C ASN A 181 12.00 -15.48 2.08
N ALA A 182 12.82 -15.50 3.14
CA ALA A 182 14.01 -14.67 3.21
C ALA A 182 15.14 -15.06 2.24
N GLN A 183 15.00 -16.13 1.46
CA GLN A 183 15.99 -16.56 0.46
C GLN A 183 15.61 -16.13 -0.96
N THR A 184 14.33 -16.21 -1.31
CA THR A 184 13.84 -15.90 -2.66
C THR A 184 13.03 -14.61 -2.74
N GLY A 185 12.58 -14.07 -1.61
CA GLY A 185 11.73 -12.90 -1.54
C GLY A 185 12.48 -11.58 -1.47
N ALA A 186 11.73 -10.50 -1.68
CA ALA A 186 12.13 -9.12 -1.49
C ALA A 186 10.97 -8.34 -0.84
N ASP A 187 11.25 -7.34 0.01
CA ASP A 187 10.19 -6.55 0.67
C ASP A 187 9.46 -5.58 -0.28
N THR A 188 9.97 -5.46 -1.51
CA THR A 188 9.30 -4.80 -2.63
C THR A 188 8.30 -5.71 -3.36
N ASN A 189 8.28 -7.02 -3.04
CA ASN A 189 7.36 -7.96 -3.67
C ASN A 189 5.94 -7.83 -3.12
N GLU A 190 4.97 -8.40 -3.84
CA GLU A 190 3.55 -8.34 -3.47
C GLU A 190 3.19 -9.24 -2.27
N GLY A 191 4.05 -10.20 -1.94
CA GLY A 191 3.81 -11.20 -0.89
C GLY A 191 2.94 -12.37 -1.35
N THR A 192 2.89 -12.64 -2.66
CA THR A 192 2.26 -13.84 -3.21
C THR A 192 3.20 -15.04 -3.09
N GLN A 193 2.69 -16.24 -3.35
CA GLN A 193 3.52 -17.46 -3.30
C GLN A 193 4.68 -17.42 -4.29
N ASP A 194 4.45 -16.88 -5.50
CA ASP A 194 5.46 -16.76 -6.56
C ASP A 194 6.37 -15.53 -6.36
N SER A 195 5.90 -14.51 -5.64
CA SER A 195 6.64 -13.29 -5.32
C SER A 195 6.57 -12.99 -3.82
N PRO A 196 7.27 -13.79 -2.98
CA PRO A 196 7.16 -13.69 -1.53
C PRO A 196 7.92 -12.46 -0.98
N LEU A 197 7.54 -12.00 0.21
CA LEU A 197 8.28 -11.00 0.96
C LEU A 197 9.58 -11.59 1.53
N ALA A 198 10.59 -10.75 1.76
CA ALA A 198 11.82 -11.19 2.41
C ALA A 198 11.69 -11.23 3.93
N SER A 199 10.99 -10.26 4.52
CA SER A 199 10.94 -10.04 5.96
C SER A 199 9.56 -10.28 6.57
N ILE A 200 9.58 -10.78 7.80
CA ILE A 200 8.37 -10.97 8.60
C ILE A 200 7.80 -9.64 9.12
N VAL A 201 8.66 -8.62 9.23
CA VAL A 201 8.26 -7.26 9.64
C VAL A 201 7.38 -6.66 8.56
N ARG A 202 7.82 -6.73 7.28
CA ARG A 202 7.01 -6.26 6.16
C ARG A 202 5.67 -6.97 6.07
N ALA A 203 5.64 -8.29 6.28
CA ALA A 203 4.40 -9.06 6.33
C ALA A 203 3.45 -8.57 7.43
N ALA A 204 3.96 -8.25 8.62
CA ALA A 204 3.16 -7.69 9.72
C ALA A 204 2.62 -6.29 9.43
N GLU A 205 3.34 -5.46 8.66
CA GLU A 205 2.90 -4.13 8.26
C GLU A 205 1.74 -4.13 7.27
N ILE A 206 1.63 -5.17 6.43
CA ILE A 206 0.59 -5.26 5.39
C ILE A 206 -0.57 -6.19 5.78
N ALA A 207 -0.38 -7.06 6.77
CA ALA A 207 -1.41 -7.97 7.25
C ALA A 207 -2.65 -7.20 7.75
N ARG A 208 -3.83 -7.66 7.32
CA ARG A 208 -5.14 -7.12 7.67
C ARG A 208 -6.06 -8.23 8.20
N GLN A 209 -7.25 -7.87 8.67
CA GLN A 209 -8.22 -8.84 9.18
C GLN A 209 -8.42 -10.01 8.20
N GLY A 210 -8.27 -11.24 8.67
CA GLY A 210 -8.37 -12.46 7.87
C GLY A 210 -7.10 -12.90 7.14
N THR A 211 -6.00 -12.14 7.19
CA THR A 211 -4.72 -12.53 6.57
C THR A 211 -4.06 -13.71 7.30
N THR A 212 -3.61 -14.70 6.52
CA THR A 212 -2.69 -15.76 6.94
C THR A 212 -1.32 -15.51 6.33
N VAL A 213 -0.32 -15.26 7.16
CA VAL A 213 1.07 -15.12 6.76
C VAL A 213 1.74 -16.49 6.83
N HIS A 214 2.11 -17.04 5.67
CA HIS A 214 2.87 -18.28 5.49
C HIS A 214 4.36 -17.97 5.53
N ILE A 215 5.08 -18.66 6.40
CA ILE A 215 6.49 -18.35 6.70
C ILE A 215 7.33 -19.57 6.36
N ALA A 216 8.08 -19.47 5.26
CA ALA A 216 9.00 -20.50 4.82
C ALA A 216 10.08 -20.75 5.88
N LYS A 217 10.65 -21.96 5.91
CA LYS A 217 11.68 -22.39 6.85
C LYS A 217 12.84 -21.41 7.01
N ARG A 218 12.91 -20.74 8.17
CA ARG A 218 14.08 -19.95 8.62
C ARG A 218 13.90 -19.35 10.01
N VAL A 219 14.98 -18.76 10.52
CA VAL A 219 14.94 -17.79 11.61
C VAL A 219 14.74 -16.38 11.04
N TYR A 220 13.57 -15.80 11.29
CA TYR A 220 13.24 -14.41 10.97
C TYR A 220 13.46 -13.54 12.21
N ARG A 221 14.01 -12.34 12.02
CA ARG A 221 14.32 -11.42 13.12
C ARG A 221 13.55 -10.12 12.95
N GLY A 222 12.98 -9.62 14.03
CA GLY A 222 12.30 -8.33 14.05
C GLY A 222 11.09 -8.29 14.97
N ALA A 223 10.71 -7.08 15.37
CA ALA A 223 9.49 -6.86 16.13
C ALA A 223 8.29 -6.81 15.19
N LEU A 224 7.28 -7.63 15.47
CA LEU A 224 6.03 -7.59 14.72
C LEU A 224 5.17 -6.45 15.27
N LYS A 225 4.90 -5.45 14.43
CA LYS A 225 3.94 -4.38 14.73
C LYS A 225 2.80 -4.44 13.73
N LEU A 226 1.65 -4.92 14.18
CA LEU A 226 0.45 -4.96 13.36
C LEU A 226 -0.17 -3.56 13.26
N LYS A 227 -0.67 -3.18 12.08
CA LYS A 227 -1.39 -1.92 11.87
C LYS A 227 -2.85 -1.97 12.35
N GLY A 228 -3.40 -3.17 12.54
CA GLY A 228 -4.79 -3.38 12.94
C GLY A 228 -5.01 -4.72 13.64
N ASN A 229 -6.22 -4.91 14.14
CA ASN A 229 -6.64 -6.13 14.81
C ASN A 229 -7.34 -7.08 13.84
N GLY A 230 -7.35 -8.38 14.16
CA GLY A 230 -8.29 -9.32 13.55
C GLY A 230 -9.70 -9.14 14.13
N GLU A 231 -10.68 -9.74 13.47
CA GLU A 231 -12.08 -9.80 13.93
C GLU A 231 -12.50 -11.24 14.24
N PRO A 232 -13.58 -11.47 15.01
CA PRO A 232 -14.18 -12.79 15.13
C PRO A 232 -14.44 -13.42 13.74
N GLY A 233 -13.90 -14.62 13.51
CA GLY A 233 -13.97 -15.31 12.21
C GLY A 233 -12.98 -14.82 11.15
N LYS A 234 -12.26 -13.72 11.38
CA LYS A 234 -11.21 -13.17 10.50
C LYS A 234 -9.94 -12.80 11.30
N PRO A 235 -9.30 -13.78 11.96
CA PRO A 235 -8.06 -13.53 12.69
C PRO A 235 -6.91 -13.20 11.73
N ILE A 236 -5.89 -12.50 12.25
CA ILE A 236 -4.58 -12.40 11.59
C ILE A 236 -3.73 -13.57 12.10
N ARG A 237 -3.19 -14.40 11.19
CA ARG A 237 -2.44 -15.62 11.53
C ARG A 237 -1.03 -15.53 10.98
N PHE A 238 -0.06 -16.00 11.76
CA PHE A 238 1.32 -16.22 11.32
C PHE A 238 1.61 -17.70 11.48
N VAL A 239 1.93 -18.38 10.37
CA VAL A 239 2.03 -19.84 10.30
C VAL A 239 3.35 -20.21 9.66
N GLY A 240 4.21 -20.90 10.40
CA GLY A 240 5.41 -21.52 9.83
C GLY A 240 5.03 -22.75 9.01
N GLU A 241 5.45 -22.79 7.75
CA GLU A 241 5.22 -23.95 6.85
C GLU A 241 5.89 -25.22 7.42
N GLU A 242 7.07 -25.07 8.04
CA GLU A 242 7.77 -26.11 8.79
C GLU A 242 7.98 -25.67 10.25
N THR A 243 6.99 -25.91 11.10
CA THR A 243 6.92 -25.41 12.50
C THR A 243 8.16 -25.66 13.38
N ARG A 244 9.01 -26.65 13.07
CA ARG A 244 10.24 -26.93 13.83
C ARG A 244 11.45 -26.10 13.40
N ASP A 245 11.46 -25.62 12.16
CA ASP A 245 12.59 -24.90 11.57
C ASP A 245 12.25 -23.44 11.23
N THR A 246 11.01 -23.02 11.49
CA THR A 246 10.57 -21.64 11.40
C THR A 246 10.50 -21.01 12.79
N ALA A 247 11.24 -19.92 12.99
CA ALA A 247 11.21 -19.16 14.24
C ALA A 247 11.20 -17.65 13.96
N ILE A 248 10.44 -16.90 14.75
CA ILE A 248 10.52 -15.44 14.82
C ILE A 248 11.21 -15.10 16.13
N VAL A 249 12.34 -14.40 16.06
CA VAL A 249 13.17 -14.12 17.24
C VAL A 249 13.50 -12.63 17.34
N GLY A 250 13.44 -12.10 18.57
CA GLY A 250 13.89 -10.73 18.88
C GLY A 250 15.38 -10.63 19.21
N SER A 251 16.10 -11.75 19.24
CA SER A 251 17.52 -11.80 19.59
C SER A 251 18.42 -11.78 18.34
N ILE A 252 19.70 -11.51 18.55
CA ILE A 252 20.78 -11.89 17.63
C ILE A 252 21.54 -13.08 18.20
N ARG A 253 22.29 -13.78 17.36
CA ARG A 253 23.26 -14.75 17.89
C ARG A 253 24.43 -14.00 18.52
N ALA A 254 24.89 -14.48 19.66
CA ALA A 254 26.04 -13.90 20.34
C ALA A 254 27.30 -13.92 19.44
N ASP A 255 27.52 -14.99 18.69
CA ASP A 255 28.68 -15.14 17.79
C ASP A 255 28.65 -14.22 16.55
N ALA A 256 27.57 -13.46 16.34
CA ALA A 256 27.55 -12.37 15.37
C ALA A 256 28.24 -11.09 15.88
N LEU A 257 28.68 -11.09 17.15
CA LEU A 257 29.41 -10.00 17.77
C LEU A 257 30.90 -10.31 17.91
N GLU A 258 31.70 -9.26 17.89
CA GLU A 258 33.11 -9.33 18.23
C GLU A 258 33.29 -9.35 19.75
N TRP A 259 33.59 -10.53 20.31
CA TRP A 259 33.83 -10.70 21.73
C TRP A 259 35.30 -10.49 22.08
N THR A 260 35.55 -9.76 23.16
CA THR A 260 36.87 -9.56 23.75
C THR A 260 36.88 -10.06 25.19
N SER A 261 38.00 -10.65 25.62
CA SER A 261 38.21 -11.01 27.02
C SER A 261 38.27 -9.75 27.87
N ASP A 262 37.66 -9.79 29.06
CA ASP A 262 37.75 -8.72 30.05
C ASP A 262 38.51 -9.19 31.28
N GLN A 263 37.88 -9.96 32.18
CA GLN A 263 38.53 -10.52 33.38
C GLN A 263 38.08 -11.96 33.63
N ALA A 264 39.04 -12.85 33.95
CA ALA A 264 38.79 -14.27 34.22
C ALA A 264 37.92 -14.94 33.13
N SER A 265 36.68 -15.32 33.45
CA SER A 265 35.72 -15.93 32.51
C SER A 265 34.65 -14.93 32.02
N ILE A 266 34.93 -13.62 32.10
CA ILE A 266 34.05 -12.53 31.66
C ILE A 266 34.51 -12.04 30.29
N PHE A 267 33.56 -11.95 29.36
CA PHE A 267 33.75 -11.45 28.00
C PHE A 267 32.82 -10.26 27.75
N LYS A 268 33.25 -9.32 26.92
CA LYS A 268 32.48 -8.14 26.52
C LYS A 268 32.46 -8.01 25.00
N ALA A 269 31.34 -7.51 24.47
CA ALA A 269 31.18 -7.20 23.06
C ALA A 269 30.61 -5.78 22.92
N ASP A 270 31.04 -5.06 21.87
CA ASP A 270 30.43 -3.78 21.52
C ASP A 270 29.07 -4.01 20.85
N VAL A 271 28.02 -3.53 21.52
CA VAL A 271 26.63 -3.62 21.05
C VAL A 271 26.10 -2.28 20.56
N THR A 272 26.94 -1.24 20.47
CA THR A 272 26.51 0.11 20.08
C THR A 272 25.91 0.12 18.68
N LYS A 273 26.49 -0.64 17.74
CA LYS A 273 25.93 -0.81 16.38
C LYS A 273 24.55 -1.49 16.33
N LEU A 274 24.16 -2.24 17.38
CA LEU A 274 22.82 -2.81 17.49
C LEU A 274 21.77 -1.76 17.90
N LYS A 275 22.19 -0.66 18.54
CA LYS A 275 21.29 0.43 18.93
C LYS A 275 20.92 1.34 17.76
N ASP A 276 21.83 1.50 16.80
CA ASP A 276 21.64 2.39 15.65
C ASP A 276 20.84 1.74 14.50
N GLY A 277 20.75 0.41 14.46
CA GLY A 277 19.89 -0.34 13.54
C GLY A 277 18.52 -0.61 14.15
N GLY A 278 17.52 0.21 13.80
CA GLY A 278 16.17 0.30 14.40
C GLY A 278 15.26 -0.95 14.45
N ASN A 279 15.80 -2.17 14.35
CA ASN A 279 15.04 -3.42 14.40
C ASN A 279 15.41 -4.34 15.59
N TYR A 280 16.38 -3.95 16.42
CA TYR A 280 16.75 -4.69 17.64
C TYR A 280 16.07 -4.09 18.87
N VAL A 281 14.95 -4.69 19.26
CA VAL A 281 14.29 -4.37 20.53
C VAL A 281 15.06 -5.08 21.64
N GLY A 282 15.86 -4.33 22.39
CA GLY A 282 16.35 -4.75 23.69
C GLY A 282 17.86 -4.96 23.78
N THR A 283 18.63 -3.85 23.75
CA THR A 283 19.58 -3.76 24.86
C THR A 283 18.72 -3.53 26.08
N TRP A 284 18.66 -4.48 27.00
CA TRP A 284 17.97 -4.25 28.27
C TRP A 284 18.59 -2.96 28.82
N SER A 285 17.79 -1.92 29.05
CA SER A 285 18.23 -0.68 29.68
C SER A 285 18.49 -0.95 31.16
N LEU A 286 19.36 -1.92 31.42
CA LEU A 286 19.83 -2.27 32.74
C LEU A 286 20.70 -1.12 33.19
N SER A 287 20.17 -0.34 34.12
CA SER A 287 20.93 0.71 34.80
C SER A 287 22.08 0.14 35.64
N ARG A 288 22.09 -1.19 35.87
CA ARG A 288 23.11 -1.93 36.63
C ARG A 288 23.25 -3.36 36.09
N ALA A 289 24.45 -3.94 36.19
CA ALA A 289 24.66 -5.34 35.83
C ALA A 289 23.70 -6.27 36.60
N PRO A 290 23.15 -7.35 35.98
CA PRO A 290 22.35 -8.34 36.69
C PRO A 290 23.17 -8.90 37.85
N ARG A 291 22.65 -8.77 39.06
CA ARG A 291 23.29 -9.30 40.26
C ARG A 291 22.41 -10.38 40.85
N TRP A 292 23.04 -11.28 41.57
CA TRP A 292 22.33 -12.23 42.38
C TRP A 292 22.98 -12.25 43.75
N LEU A 293 22.14 -12.26 44.78
CA LEU A 293 22.57 -12.49 46.15
C LEU A 293 22.66 -13.99 46.34
N CYS A 294 23.75 -14.41 46.96
CA CYS A 294 23.93 -15.77 47.37
C CYS A 294 23.71 -15.88 48.87
N GLU A 295 22.75 -16.68 49.30
CA GLU A 295 22.70 -17.16 50.67
C GLU A 295 23.68 -18.31 50.80
N THR A 296 24.59 -18.18 51.78
CA THR A 296 25.65 -19.14 52.02
C THR A 296 25.60 -19.60 53.47
N LYS A 297 25.61 -20.93 53.67
CA LYS A 297 25.80 -21.57 54.98
C LYS A 297 27.27 -21.88 55.28
N THR A 298 28.13 -21.83 54.27
CA THR A 298 29.57 -22.15 54.36
C THR A 298 30.33 -21.26 53.41
N ALA A 299 31.30 -20.49 53.93
CA ALA A 299 32.06 -19.50 53.17
C ALA A 299 32.57 -20.08 51.84
N GLY A 300 32.28 -19.38 50.73
CA GLY A 300 32.66 -19.78 49.38
C GLY A 300 31.70 -20.74 48.67
N VAL A 301 30.69 -21.29 49.35
CA VAL A 301 29.71 -22.21 48.75
C VAL A 301 28.32 -21.59 48.74
N CYS A 302 27.73 -21.47 47.56
CA CYS A 302 26.41 -20.86 47.41
C CYS A 302 25.29 -21.85 47.68
N SER A 303 24.54 -21.65 48.75
CA SER A 303 23.45 -22.55 49.16
C SER A 303 22.15 -22.22 48.44
N LYS A 304 21.88 -20.95 48.15
CA LYS A 304 20.69 -20.50 47.43
C LYS A 304 20.93 -19.17 46.72
N LYS A 305 20.48 -19.05 45.47
CA LYS A 305 20.62 -17.84 44.65
C LYS A 305 19.31 -17.05 44.62
N TYR A 306 19.41 -15.74 44.82
CA TYR A 306 18.33 -14.78 44.70
C TYR A 306 18.70 -13.80 43.60
N HIS A 307 17.91 -13.75 42.52
CA HIS A 307 18.11 -12.78 41.44
C HIS A 307 17.60 -11.40 41.91
N VAL A 308 18.40 -10.34 41.72
CA VAL A 308 18.10 -8.98 42.21
C VAL A 308 18.41 -7.92 41.15
#